data_AF-A0A0R2LL32-F1
#
_entry.id   AF-A0A0R2LL32-F1
#
_cell.length_a   1.000
_cell.length_b   1.000
_cell.length_c   1.000
_cell.angle_alpha   90.00
_cell.angle_beta   90.00
_cell.angle_gamma   90.00
#
_symmetry.space_group_name_H-M   'P 1'
#
loop_
_entity.id
_entity.type
_entity.pdbx_description
1 polymer ?
#
loop_
_entity_poly.entity_id
_entity_poly.type
_entity_poly.pdbx_seq_one_letter_code
_entity_poly.pdbx_strand_id
1 'polypeptide(L)'
;MGKLGILGNASNEKRNQRIIRLRNAFNDEQINTVQQAAKLTGYTVKTVSQWAYDGDIPLLDKETGATIVPRTAKNQRNIDPKKQIEHINYLSMIYNKQEAITVAACAQKMGYPEETIISWAKAGDVPVLYGSAQPNRTVVPFNDTNTPAWL
;
A
#
# COMPACT_ATOMS: atom_id res chain seq x y z
N MET A 1 39.71 -20.82 -9.99
CA MET A 1 38.98 -19.57 -9.69
C MET A 1 37.61 -19.55 -10.39
N GLY A 2 36.58 -20.21 -9.84
CA GLY A 2 35.27 -20.30 -10.53
C GLY A 2 34.02 -20.28 -9.64
N LYS A 3 34.18 -20.30 -8.31
CA LYS A 3 33.05 -20.44 -7.37
C LYS A 3 32.54 -19.12 -6.79
N LEU A 4 33.43 -18.12 -6.64
CA LEU A 4 33.09 -16.82 -6.04
C LEU A 4 32.28 -15.92 -6.99
N GLY A 5 32.60 -15.90 -8.29
CA GLY A 5 31.86 -15.10 -9.28
C GLY A 5 30.41 -15.56 -9.46
N ILE A 6 30.16 -16.87 -9.41
CA ILE A 6 28.81 -17.45 -9.54
C ILE A 6 27.96 -17.13 -8.29
N LEU A 7 28.55 -17.18 -7.09
CA LEU A 7 27.88 -16.83 -5.83
C LEU A 7 27.56 -15.33 -5.73
N GLY A 8 28.48 -14.46 -6.16
CA GLY A 8 28.26 -13.02 -6.22
C GLY A 8 27.12 -12.63 -7.18
N ASN A 9 27.09 -13.24 -8.38
CA ASN A 9 26.05 -12.98 -9.37
C ASN A 9 24.66 -13.42 -8.90
N ALA A 10 24.55 -14.60 -8.29
CA ALA A 10 23.27 -15.10 -7.75
C ALA A 10 22.74 -14.23 -6.58
N SER A 11 23.64 -13.64 -5.79
CA SER A 11 23.26 -12.72 -4.70
C SER A 11 22.70 -11.40 -5.24
N ASN A 12 23.37 -10.82 -6.25
CA ASN A 12 22.94 -9.57 -6.89
C ASN A 12 21.58 -9.74 -7.59
N GLU A 13 21.36 -10.85 -8.27
CA GLU A 13 20.08 -11.16 -8.92
C GLU A 13 18.92 -11.22 -7.90
N LYS A 14 19.13 -11.92 -6.78
CA LYS A 14 18.12 -11.97 -5.69
C LYS A 14 17.83 -10.59 -5.10
N ARG A 15 18.84 -9.72 -4.99
CA ARG A 15 18.65 -8.33 -4.53
C ARG A 15 17.83 -7.52 -5.53
N ASN A 16 18.15 -7.59 -6.82
CA ASN A 16 17.38 -6.91 -7.86
C ASN A 16 15.93 -7.36 -7.90
N GLN A 17 15.67 -8.66 -7.81
CA GLN A 17 14.30 -9.20 -7.74
C GLN A 17 13.52 -8.66 -6.54
N ARG A 18 14.17 -8.48 -5.38
CA ARG A 18 13.54 -7.88 -4.18
C ARG A 18 13.22 -6.40 -4.39
N ILE A 19 14.13 -5.65 -5.01
CA ILE A 19 13.90 -4.24 -5.34
C ILE A 19 12.73 -4.08 -6.32
N ILE A 20 12.65 -4.94 -7.34
CA ILE A 20 11.53 -4.95 -8.30
C ILE A 20 10.21 -5.25 -7.59
N ARG A 21 10.18 -6.26 -6.70
CA ARG A 21 8.99 -6.57 -5.90
C ARG A 21 8.58 -5.40 -5.01
N LEU A 22 9.55 -4.73 -4.39
CA LEU A 22 9.33 -3.56 -3.55
C LEU A 22 8.74 -2.40 -4.37
N ARG A 23 9.27 -2.14 -5.57
CA ARG A 23 8.74 -1.16 -6.50
C ARG A 23 7.31 -1.50 -6.91
N ASN A 24 7.02 -2.76 -7.22
CA ASN A 24 5.69 -3.20 -7.62
C ASN A 24 4.68 -3.03 -6.47
N ALA A 25 5.02 -3.43 -5.25
CA ALA A 25 4.18 -3.23 -4.07
C ALA A 25 3.95 -1.73 -3.77
N PHE A 26 4.96 -0.89 -3.99
CA PHE A 26 4.82 0.56 -3.88
C PHE A 26 3.88 1.13 -4.94
N ASN A 27 4.01 0.70 -6.19
CA ASN A 27 3.15 1.14 -7.30
C ASN A 27 1.70 0.68 -7.17
N ASP A 28 1.49 -0.51 -6.60
CA ASP A 28 0.17 -1.07 -6.29
C ASP A 28 -0.42 -0.56 -4.98
N GLU A 29 0.22 0.43 -4.33
CA GLU A 29 -0.28 1.06 -3.09
C GLU A 29 -0.36 0.14 -1.86
N GLN A 30 0.21 -1.07 -1.93
CA GLN A 30 0.30 -2.03 -0.82
C GLN A 30 1.22 -1.56 0.30
N ILE A 31 2.19 -0.68 -0.02
CA ILE A 31 3.13 -0.11 0.94
C ILE A 31 3.32 1.38 0.70
N ASN A 32 3.28 2.15 1.78
CA ASN A 32 3.59 3.59 1.78
C ASN A 32 4.90 3.86 2.54
N THR A 33 5.27 2.96 3.46
CA THR A 33 6.35 3.18 4.43
C THR A 33 7.34 2.01 4.48
N VAL A 34 8.57 2.26 4.91
CA VAL A 34 9.57 1.19 5.10
C VAL A 34 9.17 0.21 6.19
N GLN A 35 8.42 0.64 7.22
CA GLN A 35 7.89 -0.24 8.25
C GLN A 35 6.81 -1.19 7.70
N GLN A 36 5.92 -0.71 6.85
CA GLN A 36 4.93 -1.56 6.16
C GLN A 36 5.63 -2.57 5.25
N ALA A 37 6.64 -2.13 4.50
CA ALA A 37 7.41 -3.00 3.63
C ALA A 37 8.25 -4.04 4.40
N ALA A 38 8.83 -3.67 5.54
CA ALA A 38 9.50 -4.59 6.46
C ALA A 38 8.53 -5.69 6.95
N LYS A 39 7.32 -5.30 7.40
CA LYS A 39 6.28 -6.24 7.81
C LYS A 39 5.86 -7.18 6.67
N LEU A 40 5.63 -6.64 5.47
CA LEU A 40 5.20 -7.42 4.30
C LEU A 40 6.26 -8.43 3.86
N THR A 41 7.53 -8.05 3.91
CA THR A 41 8.63 -8.86 3.38
C THR A 41 9.27 -9.78 4.43
N GLY A 42 9.06 -9.51 5.72
CA GLY A 42 9.71 -10.20 6.85
C GLY A 42 11.16 -9.78 7.10
N TYR A 43 11.66 -8.74 6.43
CA TYR A 43 13.02 -8.22 6.62
C TYR A 43 13.04 -7.04 7.57
N THR A 44 14.24 -6.71 8.08
CA THR A 44 14.43 -5.55 8.95
C THR A 44 14.20 -4.24 8.19
N VAL A 45 13.73 -3.21 8.90
CA VAL A 45 13.57 -1.85 8.35
C VAL A 45 14.85 -1.35 7.70
N LYS A 46 16.02 -1.59 8.33
CA LYS A 46 17.33 -1.24 7.75
C LYS A 46 17.57 -1.88 6.39
N THR A 47 17.28 -3.18 6.27
CA THR A 47 17.46 -3.92 5.01
C THR A 47 16.55 -3.36 3.91
N VAL A 48 15.28 -3.13 4.24
CA VAL A 48 14.31 -2.60 3.28
C VAL A 48 14.61 -1.15 2.90
N SER A 49 15.08 -0.35 3.85
CA SER A 49 15.53 1.03 3.59
C SER A 49 16.68 1.05 2.59
N GLN A 50 17.62 0.10 2.71
CA GLN A 50 18.68 -0.04 1.72
C GLN A 50 18.12 -0.39 0.34
N TRP A 51 17.19 -1.34 0.23
CA TRP A 51 16.56 -1.67 -1.05
C TRP A 51 15.75 -0.52 -1.65
N ALA A 52 15.08 0.27 -0.81
CA ALA A 52 14.38 1.48 -1.23
C ALA A 52 15.37 2.51 -1.78
N TYR A 53 16.50 2.73 -1.09
CA TYR A 53 17.57 3.59 -1.57
C TYR A 53 18.15 3.10 -2.92
N ASP A 54 18.51 1.81 -2.99
CA ASP A 54 19.10 1.20 -4.19
C ASP A 54 18.16 1.22 -5.40
N GLY A 55 16.87 1.06 -5.15
CA GLY A 55 15.82 1.06 -6.17
C GLY A 55 15.26 2.44 -6.48
N ASP A 56 15.80 3.49 -5.86
CA ASP A 56 15.29 4.86 -5.92
C ASP A 56 13.79 4.94 -5.59
N ILE A 57 13.30 4.25 -4.54
CA ILE A 57 11.88 4.17 -4.17
C ILE A 57 11.62 5.12 -2.98
N PRO A 58 10.80 6.18 -3.15
CA PRO A 58 10.58 7.18 -2.10
C PRO A 58 9.57 6.70 -1.05
N LEU A 59 9.88 5.59 -0.36
CA LEU A 59 9.11 5.13 0.81
C LEU A 59 9.28 6.13 1.95
N LEU A 60 8.21 6.36 2.71
CA LEU A 60 8.25 7.15 3.93
C LEU A 60 8.85 6.34 5.08
N ASP A 61 9.64 6.97 5.92
CA ASP A 61 9.99 6.46 7.23
C ASP A 61 9.02 7.02 8.28
N LYS A 62 8.24 6.15 8.92
CA LYS A 62 7.26 6.57 9.94
C LYS A 62 7.90 7.22 11.16
N GLU A 63 9.16 6.91 11.46
CA GLU A 63 9.84 7.44 12.65
C GLU A 63 10.32 8.88 12.43
N THR A 64 10.84 9.18 11.24
CA THR A 64 11.41 10.49 10.91
C THR A 64 10.44 11.38 10.14
N GLY A 65 9.40 10.81 9.53
CA GLY A 65 8.50 11.52 8.61
C GLY A 65 9.16 11.89 7.28
N ALA A 66 10.40 11.46 7.04
CA ALA A 66 11.15 11.73 5.82
C ALA A 66 11.04 10.57 4.83
N THR A 67 11.19 10.87 3.54
CA THR A 67 11.31 9.82 2.51
C THR A 67 12.75 9.30 2.46
N ILE A 68 12.93 7.98 2.29
CA ILE A 68 14.26 7.34 2.21
C ILE A 68 15.12 7.94 1.09
N VAL A 69 14.49 8.24 -0.04
CA VAL A 69 15.09 9.02 -1.13
C VAL A 69 14.17 10.20 -1.45
N PRO A 70 14.70 11.35 -1.90
CA PRO A 70 13.87 12.48 -2.31
C PRO A 70 12.87 12.08 -3.38
N ARG A 71 11.61 12.53 -3.25
CA ARG A 71 10.59 12.31 -4.26
C ARG A 71 10.87 13.20 -5.48
N THR A 72 10.90 12.58 -6.66
CA THR A 72 11.10 13.21 -7.97
C THR A 72 10.03 12.71 -8.95
N ALA A 73 9.89 13.39 -10.10
CA ALA A 73 8.97 12.94 -11.15
C ALA A 73 9.31 11.55 -11.72
N LYS A 74 10.58 11.11 -11.63
CA LYS A 74 11.04 9.81 -12.15
C LYS A 74 10.73 8.66 -11.19
N ASN A 75 10.80 8.92 -9.89
CA ASN A 75 10.71 7.88 -8.88
C ASN A 75 9.38 7.85 -8.12
N GLN A 76 8.52 8.84 -8.37
CA GLN A 76 7.18 8.84 -7.82
C GLN A 76 6.41 7.57 -8.19
N ARG A 77 5.40 7.29 -7.38
CA ARG A 77 4.53 6.14 -7.59
C ARG A 77 3.90 6.19 -8.98
N ASN A 78 3.95 5.07 -9.69
CA ASN A 78 3.27 4.89 -10.96
C ASN A 78 2.09 3.94 -10.75
N ILE A 79 0.91 4.50 -10.52
CA ILE A 79 -0.31 3.74 -10.24
C ILE A 79 -0.94 3.31 -11.57
N ASP A 80 -1.28 2.03 -11.68
CA ASP A 80 -2.07 1.52 -12.81
C ASP A 80 -3.56 1.86 -12.56
N PRO A 81 -4.17 2.74 -13.39
CA PRO A 81 -5.54 3.17 -13.17
C PRO A 81 -6.55 2.01 -13.24
N LYS A 82 -6.29 0.98 -14.03
CA LYS A 82 -7.20 -0.17 -14.17
C LYS A 82 -7.25 -0.96 -12.87
N LYS A 83 -6.08 -1.29 -12.32
CA LYS A 83 -5.97 -2.00 -11.04
C LYS A 83 -6.55 -1.17 -9.90
N GLN A 84 -6.31 0.14 -9.90
CA GLN A 84 -6.87 1.00 -8.87
C GLN A 84 -8.41 0.98 -8.88
N ILE A 85 -9.03 1.03 -10.07
CA ILE A 85 -10.48 0.90 -10.22
C ILE A 85 -10.96 -0.49 -9.76
N GLU A 86 -10.25 -1.56 -10.09
CA GLU A 86 -10.57 -2.91 -9.59
C GLU A 86 -10.55 -2.98 -8.05
N HIS A 87 -9.54 -2.39 -7.42
CA HIS A 87 -9.44 -2.33 -5.95
C HIS A 87 -10.58 -1.51 -5.33
N ILE A 88 -10.92 -0.36 -5.93
CA ILE A 88 -12.04 0.49 -5.49
C ILE A 88 -13.37 -0.26 -5.62
N ASN A 89 -13.60 -0.94 -6.74
CA ASN A 89 -14.81 -1.74 -6.95
C ASN A 89 -14.89 -2.88 -5.93
N TYR A 90 -13.76 -3.53 -5.63
CA TYR A 90 -13.72 -4.56 -4.60
C TYR A 90 -14.03 -4.00 -3.21
N LEU A 91 -13.48 -2.83 -2.87
CA LEU A 91 -13.79 -2.09 -1.63
C LEU A 91 -15.30 -1.79 -1.52
N SER A 92 -15.90 -1.24 -2.58
CA SER A 92 -17.33 -0.96 -2.63
C SER A 92 -18.16 -2.24 -2.46
N MET A 93 -17.78 -3.33 -3.12
CA MET A 93 -18.48 -4.61 -3.00
C MET A 93 -18.46 -5.16 -1.57
N ILE A 94 -17.29 -5.22 -0.91
CA ILE A 94 -17.20 -5.77 0.46
C ILE A 94 -17.94 -4.89 1.48
N TYR A 95 -17.97 -3.58 1.27
CA TYR A 95 -18.74 -2.66 2.09
C TYR A 95 -20.25 -2.87 1.94
N ASN A 96 -20.74 -2.93 0.71
CA ASN A 96 -22.17 -3.14 0.42
C ASN A 96 -22.67 -4.52 0.88
N LYS A 97 -21.81 -5.54 0.89
CA LYS A 97 -22.13 -6.87 1.44
C LYS A 97 -21.98 -6.97 2.96
N GLN A 98 -21.63 -5.88 3.65
CA GLN A 98 -21.30 -5.84 5.08
C GLN A 98 -20.18 -6.81 5.49
N GLU A 99 -19.34 -7.22 4.53
CA GLU A 99 -18.22 -8.10 4.79
C GLU A 99 -17.07 -7.38 5.51
N ALA A 100 -16.95 -6.06 5.30
CA ALA A 100 -16.09 -5.16 6.04
C ALA A 100 -16.61 -3.73 5.90
N ILE A 101 -16.95 -3.08 7.02
CA ILE A 101 -17.58 -1.73 7.03
C ILE A 101 -16.70 -0.62 7.60
N THR A 102 -15.61 -0.97 8.28
CA THR A 102 -14.65 0.00 8.85
C THR A 102 -13.36 0.00 8.05
N VAL A 103 -12.63 1.12 8.07
CA VAL A 103 -11.31 1.27 7.43
C VAL A 103 -10.37 0.13 7.85
N ALA A 104 -10.29 -0.16 9.16
CA ALA A 104 -9.45 -1.23 9.69
C ALA A 104 -9.87 -2.62 9.18
N ALA A 105 -11.17 -2.92 9.14
CA ALA A 105 -11.68 -4.19 8.62
C ALA A 105 -11.41 -4.34 7.11
N CYS A 106 -11.62 -3.28 6.34
CA CYS A 106 -11.32 -3.27 4.90
C CYS A 106 -9.83 -3.44 4.64
N ALA A 107 -8.97 -2.75 5.41
CA ALA A 107 -7.52 -2.87 5.33
C ALA A 107 -7.05 -4.30 5.60
N GLN A 108 -7.57 -4.92 6.66
CA GLN A 108 -7.27 -6.31 6.99
C GLN A 108 -7.75 -7.27 5.90
N LYS A 109 -8.97 -7.08 5.40
CA LYS A 109 -9.59 -7.99 4.41
C LYS A 109 -8.92 -7.90 3.05
N MET A 110 -8.59 -6.71 2.59
CA MET A 110 -7.99 -6.48 1.27
C MET A 110 -6.46 -6.64 1.30
N GLY A 111 -5.82 -6.58 2.48
CA GLY A 111 -4.37 -6.65 2.62
C GLY A 111 -3.65 -5.34 2.27
N TYR A 112 -4.33 -4.20 2.40
CA TYR A 112 -3.79 -2.87 2.11
C TYR A 112 -3.70 -2.00 3.36
N PRO A 113 -2.81 -0.99 3.39
CA PRO A 113 -2.76 -0.02 4.47
C PRO A 113 -4.08 0.75 4.63
N GLU A 114 -4.43 1.11 5.86
CA GLU A 114 -5.60 1.95 6.15
C GLU A 114 -5.56 3.28 5.39
N GLU A 115 -4.37 3.87 5.23
CA GLU A 115 -4.21 5.12 4.48
C GLU A 115 -4.59 4.94 2.99
N THR A 116 -4.27 3.77 2.42
CA THR A 116 -4.65 3.39 1.04
C THR A 116 -6.16 3.17 0.94
N ILE A 117 -6.77 2.47 1.90
CA ILE A 117 -8.24 2.29 1.97
C ILE A 117 -8.97 3.63 2.04
N ILE A 118 -8.50 4.57 2.87
CA ILE A 118 -9.08 5.90 2.97
C ILE A 118 -8.98 6.65 1.64
N SER A 119 -7.84 6.54 0.94
CA SER A 119 -7.65 7.14 -0.39
C SER A 119 -8.64 6.59 -1.41
N TRP A 120 -8.76 5.26 -1.48
CA TRP A 120 -9.68 4.57 -2.39
C TRP A 120 -11.15 4.82 -2.06
N ALA A 121 -11.51 4.87 -0.78
CA ALA A 121 -12.86 5.23 -0.35
C ALA A 121 -13.25 6.63 -0.82
N LYS A 122 -12.33 7.61 -0.76
CA LYS A 122 -12.57 8.95 -1.31
C LYS A 122 -12.68 8.95 -2.83
N ALA A 123 -11.81 8.21 -3.52
CA ALA A 123 -11.80 8.14 -4.98
C ALA A 123 -13.03 7.43 -5.56
N GLY A 124 -13.52 6.41 -4.87
CA GLY A 124 -14.69 5.62 -5.25
C GLY A 124 -16.00 6.03 -4.60
N ASP A 125 -16.01 7.12 -3.84
CA ASP A 125 -17.16 7.58 -3.06
C ASP A 125 -17.79 6.48 -2.19
N VAL A 126 -16.97 5.72 -1.44
CA VAL A 126 -17.44 4.60 -0.59
C VAL A 126 -17.46 5.03 0.89
N PRO A 127 -18.63 5.08 1.57
CA PRO A 127 -18.77 5.62 2.92
C PRO A 127 -18.34 4.65 4.03
N VAL A 128 -17.13 4.08 3.93
CA VAL A 128 -16.53 3.25 4.97
C VAL A 128 -16.36 4.04 6.27
N LEU A 129 -16.54 3.38 7.42
CA LEU A 129 -16.45 4.00 8.74
C LEU A 129 -15.00 4.11 9.21
N TYR A 130 -14.63 5.22 9.85
CA TYR A 130 -13.32 5.35 10.49
C TYR A 130 -13.10 4.35 11.64
N GLY A 131 -14.16 3.78 12.20
CA GLY A 131 -14.10 2.76 13.25
C GLY A 131 -14.35 3.32 14.66
N SER A 132 -14.01 2.54 15.69
CA SER A 132 -14.41 2.79 17.09
C SER A 132 -13.84 4.08 17.70
N ALA A 133 -12.72 4.59 17.20
CA ALA A 133 -12.13 5.84 17.66
C ALA A 133 -12.93 7.08 17.19
N GLN A 134 -13.71 6.94 16.10
CA GLN A 134 -14.58 7.97 15.55
C GLN A 134 -15.90 7.33 15.15
N PRO A 135 -16.70 6.91 16.15
CA PRO A 135 -17.93 6.19 15.90
C PRO A 135 -18.87 7.07 15.07
N ASN A 136 -19.54 6.47 14.09
CA ASN A 136 -20.47 7.11 13.16
C ASN A 136 -19.85 8.14 12.20
N ARG A 137 -18.52 8.26 12.15
CA ARG A 137 -17.86 9.06 11.11
C ARG A 137 -17.49 8.18 9.92
N THR A 138 -18.01 8.53 8.76
CA THR A 138 -17.64 7.93 7.48
C THR A 138 -16.46 8.70 6.85
N VAL A 139 -15.69 8.02 6.01
CA VAL A 139 -14.61 8.63 5.21
C VAL A 139 -15.16 9.65 4.21
N VAL A 140 -16.30 9.32 3.60
CA VAL A 140 -17.11 10.23 2.77
C VAL A 140 -18.55 10.25 3.29
N PRO A 141 -19.24 11.40 3.30
CA PRO A 141 -20.65 11.47 3.71
C PRO A 141 -21.56 10.61 2.83
N PHE A 142 -22.66 10.13 3.40
CA PHE A 142 -23.73 9.50 2.62
C PHE A 142 -24.38 10.48 1.66
N ASN A 143 -24.76 10.00 0.48
CA ASN A 143 -25.46 10.72 -0.58
C ASN A 143 -26.35 9.75 -1.38
N ASP A 144 -27.06 10.29 -2.37
CA ASP A 144 -28.05 9.56 -3.19
C ASP A 144 -27.46 8.37 -3.97
N THR A 145 -26.15 8.35 -4.21
CA THR A 145 -25.47 7.35 -5.03
C THR A 145 -24.62 6.35 -4.23
N ASN A 146 -24.23 6.68 -3.00
CA ASN A 146 -23.32 5.87 -2.21
C ASN A 146 -23.94 5.27 -0.93
N THR A 147 -25.21 5.60 -0.65
CA THR A 147 -25.92 5.04 0.51
C THR A 147 -26.20 3.55 0.27
N PRO A 148 -25.65 2.64 1.11
CA PRO A 148 -25.88 1.21 0.96
C PRO A 148 -27.32 0.82 1.30
N ALA A 149 -27.83 -0.22 0.64
CA ALA A 149 -29.21 -0.71 0.84
C ALA A 149 -29.49 -1.30 2.24
N TRP A 150 -28.47 -1.45 3.07
CA TRP A 150 -28.59 -2.02 4.41
C TRP A 150 -28.67 -0.98 5.53
N LEU A 151 -28.54 0.31 5.21
CA LEU A 151 -28.89 1.41 6.10
C LEU A 151 -30.37 1.77 5.96
#